data_AF-A0A2D5EPT4-F1
#
_entry.id   AF-A0A2D5EPT4-F1
#
_cell.length_a   1.000
_cell.length_b   1.000
_cell.length_c   1.000
_cell.angle_alpha   90.00
_cell.angle_beta   90.00
_cell.angle_gamma   90.00
#
_symmetry.space_group_name_H-M   'P 1'
#
loop_
_entity.id
_entity.type
_entity.pdbx_description
1 polymer ?
#
loop_
_entity_poly.entity_id
_entity_poly.type
_entity_poly.pdbx_seq_one_letter_code
_entity_poly.pdbx_strand_id
1 'polypeptide(L)'
;MRHLWRCGRVQPLGPVLLPHPPRGTARAVTLVDLHRLPRHVAIIMDGNGRWAQDQGRIRSIGHREGSRAVRRTVRAARRLGVDALTLFAFSEQNWHRPGPEVAALMELLREYLISEREELMENGIRLRAVGRVDKLPSSVRDVLDALVADTAHLDGMTLTLALSYGGREELVDAARALASEVAAGRLTPDAIDEAALEAHVPSVDVGRVDLLIRTGGEQRISNFLLWGAAYAELHFTPRLWPEFEAEDLYQAIRAFQSRQRRFGRVTTLHAEPEPISSAGE
;
A
#
# COMPACT_ATOMS: atom_id res chain seq x y z
N MET A 1 -8.10 -4.56 51.69
CA MET A 1 -9.30 -4.26 50.87
C MET A 1 -8.98 -4.59 49.42
N ARG A 2 -9.57 -5.68 48.90
CA ARG A 2 -9.36 -6.20 47.54
C ARG A 2 -10.42 -5.57 46.63
N HIS A 3 -10.02 -4.81 45.61
CA HIS A 3 -10.94 -4.35 44.56
C HIS A 3 -10.69 -5.11 43.26
N LEU A 4 -11.67 -5.95 42.92
CA LEU A 4 -11.79 -6.74 41.70
C LEU A 4 -12.15 -5.83 40.53
N TRP A 5 -11.28 -5.76 39.52
CA TRP A 5 -11.65 -5.27 38.20
C TRP A 5 -12.31 -6.42 37.42
N ARG A 6 -13.62 -6.28 37.16
CA ARG A 6 -14.38 -7.19 36.29
C ARG A 6 -14.06 -6.87 34.83
N CYS A 7 -13.54 -7.86 34.11
CA CYS A 7 -13.50 -7.91 32.65
C CYS A 7 -14.91 -7.72 32.08
N GLY A 8 -15.15 -6.61 31.38
CA GLY A 8 -16.29 -6.45 30.48
C GLY A 8 -16.03 -7.18 29.17
N ARG A 9 -16.92 -8.11 28.78
CA ARG A 9 -16.91 -8.76 27.48
C ARG A 9 -17.09 -7.71 26.38
N VAL A 10 -16.15 -7.64 25.44
CA VAL A 10 -16.34 -6.93 24.17
C VAL A 10 -17.38 -7.71 23.36
N GLN A 11 -18.52 -7.07 23.09
CA GLN A 11 -19.51 -7.59 22.15
C GLN A 11 -18.98 -7.45 20.72
N PRO A 12 -19.19 -8.42 19.82
CA PRO A 12 -18.86 -8.26 18.42
C PRO A 12 -19.74 -7.16 17.81
N LEU A 13 -19.10 -6.15 17.22
CA LEU A 13 -19.77 -5.11 16.44
C LEU A 13 -20.49 -5.78 15.27
N GLY A 14 -21.82 -5.70 15.26
CA GLY A 14 -22.63 -6.11 14.12
C GLY A 14 -22.35 -5.27 12.86
N PRO A 15 -22.86 -5.68 11.69
CA PRO A 15 -22.61 -4.98 10.43
C PRO A 15 -23.07 -3.52 10.52
N VAL A 16 -22.15 -2.59 10.26
CA VAL A 16 -22.43 -1.15 10.19
C VAL A 16 -23.25 -0.88 8.94
N LEU A 17 -24.53 -0.55 9.11
CA LEU A 17 -25.40 -0.13 8.01
C LEU A 17 -25.07 1.32 7.63
N LEU A 18 -24.55 1.53 6.42
CA LEU A 18 -24.34 2.87 5.86
C LEU A 18 -25.69 3.54 5.51
N PRO A 19 -25.79 4.89 5.54
CA PRO A 19 -27.04 5.60 5.21
C PRO A 19 -27.50 5.31 3.77
N HIS A 20 -28.82 5.11 3.62
CA HIS A 20 -29.46 4.71 2.37
C HIS A 20 -29.30 5.75 1.24
N PRO A 21 -29.05 5.32 -0.01
CA PRO A 21 -29.07 6.20 -1.17
C PRO A 21 -30.51 6.49 -1.64
N PRO A 22 -30.73 7.59 -2.39
CA PRO A 22 -32.02 7.92 -2.98
C PRO A 22 -32.48 6.82 -3.96
N ARG A 23 -33.80 6.56 -3.97
CA ARG A 23 -34.44 5.48 -4.74
C ARG A 23 -34.23 5.70 -6.24
N GLY A 24 -33.49 4.81 -6.90
CA GLY A 24 -33.30 4.87 -8.35
C GLY A 24 -32.25 3.94 -8.97
N THR A 25 -31.45 3.20 -8.20
CA THR A 25 -30.40 2.32 -8.74
C THR A 25 -30.34 0.97 -8.01
N ALA A 26 -31.36 0.14 -8.20
CA ALA A 26 -31.29 -1.27 -7.84
C ALA A 26 -30.44 -2.02 -8.89
N ARG A 27 -29.10 -1.91 -8.81
CA ARG A 27 -28.15 -2.84 -9.47
C ARG A 27 -26.81 -2.84 -8.70
N ALA A 28 -26.66 -3.88 -7.86
CA ALA A 28 -25.43 -4.36 -7.23
C ALA A 28 -24.64 -3.36 -6.34
N VAL A 29 -25.21 -2.98 -5.20
CA VAL A 29 -24.42 -2.56 -4.04
C VAL A 29 -23.81 -3.82 -3.44
N THR A 30 -22.66 -4.24 -3.97
CA THR A 30 -21.92 -5.40 -3.46
C THR A 30 -20.97 -4.92 -2.37
N LEU A 31 -21.30 -5.26 -1.12
CA LEU A 31 -20.50 -4.94 0.07
C LEU A 31 -19.11 -5.59 -0.03
N VAL A 32 -18.05 -4.84 0.31
CA VAL A 32 -16.70 -5.39 0.49
C VAL A 32 -16.73 -6.42 1.62
N ASP A 33 -16.16 -7.61 1.41
CA ASP A 33 -16.07 -8.63 2.45
C ASP A 33 -14.91 -8.28 3.41
N LEU A 34 -15.23 -7.81 4.62
CA LEU A 34 -14.24 -7.38 5.60
C LEU A 34 -13.38 -8.55 6.13
N HIS A 35 -13.79 -9.80 5.97
CA HIS A 35 -13.02 -10.97 6.39
C HIS A 35 -11.96 -11.41 5.37
N ARG A 36 -12.00 -10.86 4.16
CA ARG A 36 -11.13 -11.21 3.04
C ARG A 36 -10.43 -9.98 2.45
N LEU A 37 -10.06 -9.02 3.30
CA LEU A 37 -9.33 -7.84 2.86
C LEU A 37 -7.88 -8.20 2.48
N PRO A 38 -7.29 -7.54 1.47
CA PRO A 38 -5.85 -7.54 1.30
C PRO A 38 -5.22 -6.88 2.53
N ARG A 39 -4.19 -7.51 3.11
CA ARG A 39 -3.49 -6.96 4.28
C ARG A 39 -2.63 -5.77 3.86
N HIS A 40 -1.91 -5.92 2.75
CA HIS A 40 -1.07 -4.87 2.19
C HIS A 40 -1.54 -4.47 0.78
N VAL A 41 -1.99 -3.23 0.65
CA VAL A 41 -2.33 -2.59 -0.63
C VAL A 41 -1.21 -1.63 -1.03
N ALA A 42 -0.74 -1.73 -2.27
CA ALA A 42 0.24 -0.80 -2.83
C ALA A 42 -0.37 -0.02 -4.00
N ILE A 43 -0.13 1.28 -4.10
CA ILE A 43 -0.74 2.13 -5.13
C ILE A 43 0.30 2.96 -5.88
N ILE A 44 0.31 2.81 -7.21
CA ILE A 44 1.01 3.69 -8.15
C ILE A 44 0.06 4.81 -8.57
N MET A 45 0.32 6.01 -8.05
CA MET A 45 -0.53 7.21 -8.16
C MET A 45 -0.27 7.96 -9.48
N ASP A 46 -0.51 7.31 -10.61
CA ASP A 46 -0.24 7.85 -11.95
C ASP A 46 -1.44 8.65 -12.49
N GLY A 47 -1.17 9.61 -13.39
CA GLY A 47 -2.18 10.44 -14.05
C GLY A 47 -2.23 11.89 -13.60
N ASN A 48 -1.52 12.29 -12.54
CA ASN A 48 -1.50 13.67 -12.01
C ASN A 48 -1.26 14.74 -13.08
N GLY A 49 -0.15 14.62 -13.83
CA GLY A 49 0.20 15.60 -14.85
C GLY A 49 -0.75 15.62 -16.04
N ARG A 50 -1.27 14.45 -16.45
CA ARG A 50 -2.26 14.31 -17.54
C ARG A 50 -3.57 15.00 -17.17
N TRP A 51 -4.06 14.73 -15.96
CA TRP A 51 -5.29 15.35 -15.44
C TRP A 51 -5.25 16.88 -15.47
N ALA A 52 -4.10 17.48 -15.12
CA ALA A 52 -3.94 18.93 -15.21
C ALA A 52 -3.89 19.42 -16.66
N GLN A 53 -3.17 18.72 -17.53
CA GLN A 53 -3.02 19.08 -18.94
C GLN A 53 -4.35 19.03 -19.70
N ASP A 54 -5.19 18.02 -19.42
CA ASP A 54 -6.52 17.87 -20.02
C ASP A 54 -7.45 19.05 -19.70
N GLN A 55 -7.11 19.84 -18.67
CA GLN A 55 -7.84 21.04 -18.25
C GLN A 55 -7.09 22.34 -18.59
N GLY A 56 -6.02 22.28 -19.38
CA GLY A 56 -5.19 23.44 -19.72
C GLY A 56 -4.38 24.00 -18.56
N ARG A 57 -4.13 23.21 -17.51
CA ARG A 57 -3.39 23.62 -16.30
C ARG A 57 -1.97 23.06 -16.28
N ILE A 58 -1.10 23.71 -15.51
CA ILE A 58 0.27 23.24 -15.28
C ILE A 58 0.27 21.96 -14.40
N ARG A 59 1.25 21.08 -14.64
CA ARG A 59 1.35 19.75 -14.00
C ARG A 59 1.34 19.79 -12.47
N SER A 60 1.93 20.83 -11.87
CA SER A 60 1.98 21.00 -10.41
C SER A 60 0.59 21.11 -9.77
N ILE A 61 -0.40 21.65 -10.49
CA ILE A 61 -1.79 21.66 -10.02
C ILE A 61 -2.35 20.23 -9.91
N GLY A 62 -2.03 19.37 -10.87
CA GLY A 62 -2.42 17.96 -10.82
C GLY A 62 -1.82 17.23 -9.62
N HIS A 63 -0.55 17.50 -9.30
CA HIS A 63 0.09 16.94 -8.10
C HIS A 63 -0.57 17.42 -6.80
N ARG A 64 -0.97 18.70 -6.72
CA ARG A 64 -1.70 19.25 -5.57
C ARG A 64 -3.06 18.58 -5.37
N GLU A 65 -3.82 18.36 -6.44
CA GLU A 65 -5.07 17.58 -6.36
C GLU A 65 -4.80 16.11 -6.04
N GLY A 66 -3.69 15.56 -6.52
CA GLY A 66 -3.21 14.24 -6.15
C GLY A 66 -3.00 14.07 -4.64
N SER A 67 -2.47 15.07 -3.94
CA SER A 67 -2.35 15.04 -2.47
C SER A 67 -3.72 14.95 -1.77
N ARG A 68 -4.77 15.53 -2.36
CA ARG A 68 -6.13 15.38 -1.82
C ARG A 68 -6.68 13.98 -2.06
N ALA A 69 -6.38 13.37 -3.22
CA ALA A 69 -6.74 11.99 -3.51
C ALA A 69 -6.01 11.00 -2.57
N VAL A 70 -4.77 11.30 -2.18
CA VAL A 70 -4.05 10.57 -1.12
C VAL A 70 -4.87 10.56 0.17
N ARG A 71 -5.25 11.73 0.69
CA ARG A 71 -6.02 11.83 1.95
C ARG A 71 -7.34 11.05 1.89
N ARG A 72 -8.08 11.14 0.77
CA ARG A 72 -9.32 10.37 0.58
C ARG A 72 -9.07 8.87 0.58
N THR A 73 -8.03 8.42 -0.10
CA THR A 73 -7.67 7.00 -0.22
C THR A 73 -7.17 6.43 1.10
N VAL A 74 -6.32 7.16 1.84
CA VAL A 74 -5.81 6.78 3.16
C VAL A 74 -6.97 6.62 4.15
N ARG A 75 -7.89 7.59 4.20
CA ARG A 75 -9.11 7.50 5.03
C ARG A 75 -9.96 6.28 4.65
N ALA A 76 -10.15 6.02 3.36
CA ALA A 76 -10.95 4.88 2.89
C ALA A 76 -10.32 3.54 3.27
N ALA A 77 -9.00 3.38 3.06
CA ALA A 77 -8.26 2.18 3.45
C ALA A 77 -8.30 1.94 4.97
N ARG A 78 -8.09 3.00 5.75
CA ARG A 78 -8.15 2.95 7.22
C ARG A 78 -9.53 2.56 7.73
N ARG A 79 -10.60 3.11 7.13
CA ARG A 79 -12.00 2.80 7.49
C ARG A 79 -12.37 1.35 7.17
N LEU A 80 -11.83 0.79 6.09
CA LEU A 80 -12.03 -0.62 5.77
C LEU A 80 -11.28 -1.55 6.72
N GLY A 81 -10.19 -1.10 7.34
CA GLY A 81 -9.32 -1.93 8.17
C GLY A 81 -8.23 -2.66 7.37
N VAL A 82 -7.69 -2.00 6.33
CA VAL A 82 -6.46 -2.47 5.67
C VAL A 82 -5.29 -2.28 6.64
N ASP A 83 -4.44 -3.31 6.82
CA ASP A 83 -3.32 -3.28 7.77
C ASP A 83 -2.20 -2.32 7.29
N ALA A 84 -1.89 -2.36 5.99
CA ALA A 84 -0.79 -1.61 5.38
C ALA A 84 -1.15 -1.02 4.01
N LEU A 85 -0.81 0.25 3.81
CA LEU A 85 -0.95 0.97 2.55
C LEU A 85 0.40 1.57 2.14
N THR A 86 0.94 1.17 0.99
CA THR A 86 2.17 1.76 0.43
C THR A 86 1.87 2.60 -0.81
N LEU A 87 2.26 3.87 -0.80
CA LEU A 87 2.02 4.81 -1.89
C LEU A 87 3.32 5.15 -2.63
N PHE A 88 3.31 5.02 -3.96
CA PHE A 88 4.47 5.38 -4.78
C PHE A 88 4.56 6.90 -4.98
N ALA A 89 5.07 7.60 -3.97
CA ALA A 89 5.04 9.06 -3.92
C ALA A 89 6.12 9.73 -4.78
N PHE A 90 7.34 9.19 -4.80
CA PHE A 90 8.42 9.72 -5.64
C PHE A 90 9.43 8.62 -5.99
N SER A 91 9.61 8.34 -7.29
CA SER A 91 10.55 7.28 -7.72
C SER A 91 11.99 7.78 -7.83
N GLU A 92 12.96 6.88 -7.71
CA GLU A 92 14.38 7.20 -7.96
C GLU A 92 14.57 7.77 -9.37
N GLN A 93 13.82 7.28 -10.34
CA GLN A 93 13.89 7.77 -11.71
C GLN A 93 13.32 9.18 -11.87
N ASN A 94 12.51 9.69 -10.92
CA ASN A 94 11.97 11.05 -10.98
C ASN A 94 13.04 12.15 -10.78
N TRP A 95 14.22 11.82 -10.27
CA TRP A 95 15.35 12.76 -10.22
C TRP A 95 15.86 13.21 -11.60
N HIS A 96 15.56 12.46 -12.67
CA HIS A 96 15.93 12.83 -14.04
C HIS A 96 14.98 13.88 -14.66
N ARG A 97 13.94 14.30 -13.93
CA ARG A 97 13.04 15.38 -14.37
C ARG A 97 13.75 16.74 -14.25
N PRO A 98 13.25 17.80 -14.94
CA PRO A 98 13.81 19.13 -14.82
C PRO A 98 13.86 19.62 -13.37
N GLY A 99 14.97 20.27 -12.97
CA GLY A 99 15.21 20.74 -11.60
C GLY A 99 14.04 21.54 -10.98
N PRO A 100 13.42 22.49 -11.71
CA PRO A 100 12.25 23.21 -11.20
C PRO A 100 11.03 22.31 -10.90
N GLU A 101 10.80 21.25 -11.68
CA GLU A 101 9.72 20.28 -11.42
C GLU A 101 10.03 19.46 -10.17
N VAL A 102 11.28 18.99 -10.02
CA VAL A 102 11.71 18.26 -8.83
C VAL A 102 11.58 19.13 -7.57
N ALA A 103 12.02 20.39 -7.62
CA ALA A 103 11.89 21.32 -6.50
C ALA A 103 10.41 21.54 -6.10
N ALA A 104 9.52 21.71 -7.08
CA ALA A 104 8.08 21.84 -6.83
C ALA A 104 7.47 20.59 -6.19
N LEU A 105 7.91 19.39 -6.59
CA LEU A 105 7.46 18.12 -5.99
C LEU A 105 7.94 17.98 -4.54
N MET A 106 9.17 18.41 -4.23
CA MET A 106 9.70 18.41 -2.86
C MET A 106 8.94 19.38 -1.95
N GLU A 107 8.59 20.58 -2.44
CA GLU A 107 7.77 21.51 -1.64
C GLU A 107 6.36 20.96 -1.40
N LEU A 108 5.72 20.36 -2.42
CA LEU A 108 4.42 19.72 -2.26
C LEU A 108 4.47 18.55 -1.25
N LEU A 109 5.54 17.77 -1.26
CA LEU A 109 5.75 16.71 -0.27
C LEU A 109 5.89 17.30 1.14
N ARG A 110 6.66 18.39 1.30
CA ARG A 110 6.80 19.10 2.57
C ARG A 110 5.45 19.62 3.09
N GLU A 111 4.70 20.31 2.23
CA GLU A 111 3.35 20.82 2.53
C GLU A 111 2.43 19.67 2.97
N TYR A 112 2.43 18.56 2.22
CA TYR A 112 1.64 17.37 2.56
C TYR A 112 1.99 16.84 3.95
N LEU A 113 3.28 16.57 4.22
CA LEU A 113 3.74 16.01 5.50
C LEU A 113 3.35 16.89 6.68
N ILE A 114 3.51 18.22 6.56
CA ILE A 114 3.10 19.16 7.61
C ILE A 114 1.58 19.07 7.84
N SER A 115 0.80 19.08 6.77
CA SER A 115 -0.66 19.13 6.86
C SER A 115 -1.31 17.79 7.26
N GLU A 116 -0.62 16.67 7.10
CA GLU A 116 -1.18 15.34 7.34
C GLU A 116 -1.01 14.88 8.80
N ARG A 117 -0.21 15.59 9.60
CA ARG A 117 0.08 15.19 10.99
C ARG A 117 -1.19 14.92 11.81
N GLU A 118 -2.11 15.88 11.86
CA GLU A 118 -3.36 15.75 12.63
C GLU A 118 -4.20 14.58 12.12
N GLU A 119 -4.33 14.45 10.80
CA GLU A 119 -5.05 13.36 10.16
C GLU A 119 -4.52 11.98 10.56
N LEU A 120 -3.20 11.79 10.55
CA LEU A 120 -2.59 10.50 10.91
C LEU A 120 -2.82 10.18 12.39
N MET A 121 -2.66 11.17 13.27
CA MET A 121 -2.85 11.00 14.71
C MET A 121 -4.31 10.66 15.06
N GLU A 122 -5.27 11.41 14.52
CA GLU A 122 -6.71 11.19 14.76
C GLU A 122 -7.20 9.82 14.27
N ASN A 123 -6.59 9.30 13.19
CA ASN A 123 -6.99 8.02 12.61
C ASN A 123 -6.12 6.84 13.10
N GLY A 124 -5.16 7.07 14.00
CA GLY A 124 -4.26 6.02 14.51
C GLY A 124 -3.39 5.40 13.41
N ILE A 125 -2.87 6.21 12.50
CA ILE A 125 -2.08 5.76 11.35
C ILE A 125 -0.60 5.99 11.63
N ARG A 126 0.18 4.92 11.58
CA ARG A 126 1.65 4.98 11.66
C ARG A 126 2.24 5.32 10.31
N LEU A 127 3.05 6.37 10.24
CA LEU A 127 3.80 6.70 9.03
C LEU A 127 5.14 5.96 8.99
N ARG A 128 5.49 5.46 7.81
CA ARG A 128 6.82 4.96 7.45
C ARG A 128 7.25 5.54 6.12
N ALA A 129 8.56 5.52 5.86
CA ALA A 129 9.11 5.82 4.54
C ALA A 129 10.10 4.74 4.12
N VAL A 130 10.15 4.47 2.81
CA VAL A 130 11.12 3.55 2.18
C VAL A 130 11.72 4.18 0.93
N GLY A 131 12.91 3.73 0.56
CA GLY A 131 13.72 4.31 -0.51
C GLY A 131 14.89 5.15 0.01
N ARG A 132 15.57 5.86 -0.89
CA ARG A 132 16.76 6.66 -0.56
C ARG A 132 16.37 8.03 -0.01
N VAL A 133 15.76 8.04 1.17
CA VAL A 133 15.30 9.27 1.85
C VAL A 133 16.46 10.22 2.15
N ASP A 134 17.69 9.71 2.16
CA ASP A 134 18.92 10.47 2.27
C ASP A 134 19.22 11.39 1.07
N LYS A 135 18.50 11.23 -0.04
CA LYS A 135 18.57 12.13 -1.20
C LYS A 135 17.58 13.29 -1.12
N LEU A 136 16.61 13.24 -0.19
CA LEU A 136 15.64 14.32 -0.02
C LEU A 136 16.31 15.57 0.57
N PRO A 137 15.89 16.79 0.20
CA PRO A 137 16.34 18.01 0.87
C PRO A 137 16.12 17.93 2.38
N SER A 138 17.01 18.49 3.20
CA SER A 138 16.88 18.48 4.67
C SER A 138 15.54 19.07 5.12
N SER A 139 15.08 20.15 4.47
CA SER A 139 13.77 20.76 4.76
C SER A 139 12.57 19.81 4.62
N VAL A 140 12.68 18.76 3.80
CA VAL A 140 11.67 17.71 3.65
C VAL A 140 11.93 16.58 4.64
N ARG A 141 13.18 16.16 4.77
CA ARG A 141 13.59 15.04 5.63
C ARG A 141 13.32 15.31 7.10
N ASP A 142 13.64 16.51 7.59
CA ASP A 142 13.45 16.87 8.99
C ASP A 142 11.97 16.79 9.38
N VAL A 143 11.07 17.19 8.47
CA VAL A 143 9.61 17.09 8.67
C VAL A 143 9.15 15.63 8.62
N LEU A 144 9.67 14.85 7.66
CA LEU A 144 9.36 13.44 7.52
C LEU A 144 9.76 12.65 8.78
N ASP A 145 11.00 12.81 9.23
CA ASP A 145 11.56 12.09 10.37
C ASP A 145 10.81 12.42 11.65
N ALA A 146 10.47 13.70 11.88
CA ALA A 146 9.63 14.11 12.99
C ALA A 146 8.25 13.43 12.95
N LEU A 147 7.58 13.44 11.80
CA LEU A 147 6.25 12.83 11.68
C LEU A 147 6.28 11.30 11.81
N VAL A 148 7.32 10.63 11.29
CA VAL A 148 7.54 9.20 11.49
C VAL A 148 7.72 8.89 12.98
N ALA A 149 8.52 9.67 13.70
CA ALA A 149 8.72 9.50 15.14
C ALA A 149 7.42 9.70 15.92
N ASP A 150 6.67 10.75 15.62
CA ASP A 150 5.43 11.09 16.32
C ASP A 150 4.31 10.06 16.12
N THR A 151 4.30 9.37 14.98
CA THR A 151 3.29 8.36 14.65
C THR A 151 3.76 6.92 14.93
N ALA A 152 5.00 6.72 15.40
CA ALA A 152 5.62 5.39 15.53
C ALA A 152 4.89 4.43 16.48
N HIS A 153 4.20 4.97 17.48
CA HIS A 153 3.47 4.24 18.51
C HIS A 153 2.05 3.82 18.08
N LEU A 154 1.57 4.29 16.93
CA LEU A 154 0.25 3.99 16.40
C LEU A 154 0.24 2.62 15.71
N ASP A 155 -0.88 1.91 15.76
CA ASP A 155 -1.02 0.54 15.27
C ASP A 155 -2.30 0.29 14.44
N GLY A 156 -3.11 1.32 14.17
CA GLY A 156 -4.39 1.18 13.48
C GLY A 156 -4.29 0.90 11.98
N MET A 157 -3.27 1.46 11.31
CA MET A 157 -2.85 1.14 9.94
C MET A 157 -1.44 1.67 9.74
N THR A 158 -0.60 0.98 8.96
CA THR A 158 0.70 1.52 8.53
C THR A 158 0.59 2.15 7.14
N LEU A 159 0.86 3.45 7.04
CA LEU A 159 1.02 4.15 5.78
C LEU A 159 2.51 4.26 5.46
N THR A 160 2.94 3.66 4.35
CA THR A 160 4.32 3.75 3.87
C THR A 160 4.40 4.65 2.63
N LEU A 161 5.23 5.68 2.68
CA LEU A 161 5.56 6.49 1.51
C LEU A 161 6.85 5.99 0.86
N ALA A 162 6.77 5.57 -0.40
CA ALA A 162 7.95 5.23 -1.18
C ALA A 162 8.53 6.51 -1.82
N LEU A 163 9.67 6.97 -1.28
CA LEU A 163 10.29 8.26 -1.55
C LEU A 163 11.72 8.07 -2.04
N SER A 164 12.05 8.66 -3.19
CA SER A 164 13.30 8.34 -3.91
C SER A 164 13.47 6.83 -4.07
N TYR A 165 12.36 6.13 -4.32
CA TYR A 165 12.31 4.67 -4.25
C TYR A 165 12.43 4.04 -5.64
N GLY A 166 13.10 2.90 -5.70
CA GLY A 166 13.00 1.95 -6.81
C GLY A 166 13.38 0.55 -6.32
N GLY A 167 12.66 -0.47 -6.79
CA GLY A 167 12.85 -1.84 -6.31
C GLY A 167 14.18 -2.45 -6.75
N ARG A 168 14.69 -2.07 -7.93
CA ARG A 168 16.06 -2.43 -8.35
C ARG A 168 17.09 -1.82 -7.40
N GLU A 169 16.93 -0.55 -7.05
CA GLU A 169 17.83 0.15 -6.15
C GLU A 169 17.79 -0.43 -4.74
N GLU A 170 16.60 -0.74 -4.23
CA GLU A 170 16.42 -1.44 -2.95
C GLU A 170 17.13 -2.80 -2.93
N LEU A 171 16.99 -3.60 -3.99
CA LEU A 171 17.68 -4.90 -4.09
C LEU A 171 19.20 -4.76 -4.19
N VAL A 172 19.70 -3.72 -4.86
CA VAL A 172 21.14 -3.42 -4.90
C VAL A 172 21.65 -3.02 -3.51
N ASP A 173 20.90 -2.20 -2.79
CA ASP A 173 21.27 -1.75 -1.45
C ASP A 173 21.23 -2.92 -0.45
N ALA A 174 20.24 -3.83 -0.58
CA ALA A 174 20.17 -5.08 0.17
C ALA A 174 21.38 -6.00 -0.09
N ALA A 175 21.73 -6.21 -1.36
CA ALA A 175 22.89 -7.02 -1.74
C ALA A 175 24.22 -6.45 -1.21
N ARG A 176 24.37 -5.11 -1.19
CA ARG A 176 25.54 -4.45 -0.60
C ARG A 176 25.62 -4.63 0.90
N ALA A 177 24.48 -4.60 1.60
CA ALA A 177 24.43 -4.84 3.04
C ALA A 177 24.89 -6.27 3.37
N LEU A 178 24.33 -7.27 2.69
CA LEU A 178 24.73 -8.68 2.83
C LEU A 178 26.22 -8.90 2.53
N ALA A 179 26.71 -8.34 1.42
CA ALA A 179 28.13 -8.44 1.07
C ALA A 179 29.04 -7.83 2.16
N SER A 180 28.59 -6.74 2.80
CA SER A 180 29.32 -6.10 3.89
C SER A 180 29.32 -6.95 5.17
N GLU A 181 28.24 -7.68 5.44
CA GLU A 181 28.17 -8.63 6.56
C GLU A 181 29.07 -9.86 6.34
N VAL A 182 29.11 -10.36 5.10
CA VAL A 182 30.03 -11.43 4.70
C VAL A 182 31.49 -10.98 4.85
N ALA A 183 31.83 -9.80 4.33
CA ALA A 183 33.18 -9.25 4.44
C ALA A 183 33.62 -9.03 5.90
N ALA A 184 32.67 -8.75 6.79
CA ALA A 184 32.92 -8.61 8.23
C ALA A 184 32.90 -9.95 9.01
N GLY A 185 32.74 -11.09 8.33
CA GLY A 185 32.69 -12.42 8.95
C GLY A 185 31.45 -12.69 9.80
N ARG A 186 30.38 -11.88 9.64
CA ARG A 186 29.10 -12.06 10.36
C ARG A 186 28.14 -13.02 9.66
N LEU A 187 28.36 -13.25 8.37
CA LEU A 187 27.55 -14.13 7.52
C LEU A 187 28.47 -14.90 6.55
N THR A 188 28.08 -16.11 6.14
CA THR A 188 28.75 -16.82 5.04
C THR A 188 27.96 -16.66 3.75
N PRO A 189 28.60 -16.66 2.56
CA PRO A 189 27.86 -16.57 1.29
C PRO A 189 26.77 -17.64 1.14
N ASP A 190 27.03 -18.86 1.58
CA ASP A 190 26.09 -19.98 1.51
C ASP A 190 24.87 -19.84 2.44
N ALA A 191 24.94 -18.93 3.42
CA ALA A 191 23.82 -18.62 4.31
C ALA A 191 22.90 -17.51 3.75
N ILE A 192 23.19 -16.96 2.57
CA ILE A 192 22.32 -15.97 1.92
C ILE A 192 21.20 -16.71 1.19
N ASP A 193 20.04 -16.79 1.84
CA ASP A 193 18.77 -17.27 1.28
C ASP A 193 17.77 -16.13 1.06
N GLU A 194 16.53 -16.45 0.65
CA GLU A 194 15.48 -15.44 0.48
C GLU A 194 15.16 -14.68 1.78
N ALA A 195 15.27 -15.33 2.94
CA ALA A 195 14.98 -14.73 4.23
C ALA A 195 16.07 -13.73 4.63
N ALA A 196 17.34 -14.08 4.40
CA ALA A 196 18.48 -13.19 4.59
C ALA A 196 18.36 -11.96 3.69
N LEU A 197 17.98 -12.12 2.42
CA LEU A 197 17.73 -10.98 1.54
C LEU A 197 16.56 -10.13 2.02
N GLU A 198 15.43 -10.75 2.36
CA GLU A 198 14.20 -10.07 2.78
C GLU A 198 14.43 -9.22 4.05
N ALA A 199 15.32 -9.64 4.96
CA ALA A 199 15.73 -8.85 6.13
C ALA A 199 16.42 -7.51 5.79
N HIS A 200 16.90 -7.35 4.55
CA HIS A 200 17.49 -6.11 4.04
C HIS A 200 16.61 -5.40 2.99
N VAL A 201 15.33 -5.76 2.88
CA VAL A 201 14.35 -5.12 1.96
C VAL A 201 13.27 -4.41 2.79
N PRO A 202 13.48 -3.16 3.22
CA PRO A 202 12.58 -2.48 4.18
C PRO A 202 11.13 -2.36 3.72
N SER A 203 10.87 -2.39 2.41
CA SER A 203 9.51 -2.33 1.88
C SER A 203 8.62 -3.52 2.21
N VAL A 204 9.19 -4.65 2.65
CA VAL A 204 8.41 -5.83 3.10
C VAL A 204 8.18 -5.90 4.61
N ASP A 205 8.72 -4.98 5.39
CA ASP A 205 8.54 -4.96 6.86
C ASP A 205 7.06 -4.83 7.27
N VAL A 206 6.22 -4.34 6.35
CA VAL A 206 4.76 -4.21 6.51
C VAL A 206 3.99 -5.40 5.90
N GLY A 207 4.71 -6.45 5.52
CA GLY A 207 4.21 -7.61 4.79
C GLY A 207 4.35 -7.48 3.27
N ARG A 208 4.29 -8.63 2.57
CA ARG A 208 4.27 -8.68 1.10
C ARG A 208 2.98 -8.09 0.55
N VAL A 209 3.03 -7.56 -0.67
CA VAL A 209 1.89 -6.89 -1.30
C VAL A 209 0.85 -7.93 -1.72
N ASP A 210 -0.39 -7.75 -1.28
CA ASP A 210 -1.52 -8.58 -1.72
C ASP A 210 -2.16 -8.03 -2.98
N LEU A 211 -2.33 -6.70 -3.04
CA LEU A 211 -2.98 -5.99 -4.13
C LEU A 211 -2.16 -4.76 -4.54
N LEU A 212 -1.73 -4.72 -5.79
CA LEU A 212 -1.08 -3.56 -6.39
C LEU A 212 -2.06 -2.88 -7.36
N ILE A 213 -2.41 -1.64 -7.04
CA ILE A 213 -3.29 -0.79 -7.84
C ILE A 213 -2.45 0.20 -8.63
N ARG A 214 -2.78 0.43 -9.89
CA ARG A 214 -2.23 1.53 -10.67
C ARG A 214 -3.31 2.28 -11.43
N THR A 215 -3.31 3.59 -11.25
CA THR A 215 -4.19 4.54 -11.95
C THR A 215 -3.60 4.99 -13.29
N GLY A 216 -4.37 5.73 -14.08
CA GLY A 216 -3.91 6.35 -15.32
C GLY A 216 -3.76 5.43 -16.53
N GLY A 217 -4.35 4.24 -16.49
CA GLY A 217 -4.48 3.33 -17.66
C GLY A 217 -3.23 2.54 -18.06
N GLU A 218 -2.09 2.86 -17.44
CA GLU A 218 -0.82 2.18 -17.74
C GLU A 218 -0.75 0.80 -17.08
N GLN A 219 -0.36 -0.23 -17.84
CA GLN A 219 -0.32 -1.61 -17.37
C GLN A 219 1.11 -2.10 -17.11
N ARG A 220 1.75 -1.52 -16.09
CA ARG A 220 3.11 -1.89 -15.64
C ARG A 220 3.32 -1.49 -14.19
N ILE A 221 4.27 -2.11 -13.50
CA ILE A 221 4.60 -1.77 -12.10
C ILE A 221 5.70 -0.72 -11.97
N SER A 222 6.42 -0.40 -13.04
CA SER A 222 7.40 0.71 -13.08
C SER A 222 8.44 0.70 -11.94
N ASN A 223 9.11 -0.44 -11.72
CA ASN A 223 10.14 -0.60 -10.67
C ASN A 223 9.60 -0.42 -9.24
N PHE A 224 8.30 -0.57 -9.02
CA PHE A 224 7.68 -0.45 -7.69
C PHE A 224 7.60 -1.82 -6.99
N LEU A 225 8.11 -1.90 -5.76
CA LEU A 225 8.02 -3.06 -4.86
C LEU A 225 8.36 -4.40 -5.50
N LEU A 226 9.46 -4.49 -6.27
CA LEU A 226 9.76 -5.67 -7.10
C LEU A 226 9.77 -6.98 -6.31
N TRP A 227 10.43 -7.01 -5.16
CA TRP A 227 10.48 -8.18 -4.29
C TRP A 227 9.12 -8.44 -3.63
N GLY A 228 8.58 -7.44 -2.94
CA GLY A 228 7.33 -7.55 -2.18
C GLY A 228 6.09 -7.83 -3.03
N ALA A 229 6.10 -7.50 -4.32
CA ALA A 229 4.98 -7.66 -5.24
C ALA A 229 5.04 -8.94 -6.10
N ALA A 230 5.98 -9.86 -5.84
CA ALA A 230 6.18 -11.07 -6.65
C ALA A 230 4.91 -11.92 -6.86
N TYR A 231 4.01 -11.92 -5.86
CA TYR A 231 2.72 -12.64 -5.91
C TYR A 231 1.50 -11.72 -5.68
N ALA A 232 1.68 -10.42 -5.91
CA ALA A 232 0.59 -9.45 -5.79
C ALA A 232 -0.43 -9.63 -6.92
N GLU A 233 -1.71 -9.49 -6.59
CA GLU A 233 -2.73 -9.28 -7.61
C GLU A 233 -2.60 -7.87 -8.18
N LEU A 234 -2.70 -7.75 -9.51
CA LEU A 234 -2.55 -6.46 -10.19
C LEU A 234 -3.93 -5.94 -10.62
N HIS A 235 -4.21 -4.69 -10.26
CA HIS A 235 -5.41 -3.96 -10.67
C HIS A 235 -5.04 -2.66 -11.38
N PHE A 236 -5.33 -2.59 -12.67
CA PHE A 236 -5.10 -1.40 -13.50
C PHE A 236 -6.42 -0.70 -13.80
N THR A 237 -6.48 0.61 -13.58
CA THR A 237 -7.67 1.42 -13.88
C THR A 237 -7.31 2.60 -14.79
N PRO A 238 -8.15 2.96 -15.78
CA PRO A 238 -7.94 4.13 -16.61
C PRO A 238 -8.12 5.45 -15.85
N ARG A 239 -8.78 5.44 -14.69
CA ARG A 239 -9.05 6.63 -13.87
C ARG A 239 -7.77 7.35 -13.51
N LEU A 240 -7.72 8.67 -13.66
CA LEU A 240 -6.54 9.47 -13.29
C LEU A 240 -6.47 9.66 -11.77
N TRP A 241 -5.26 9.69 -11.19
CA TRP A 241 -5.10 9.75 -9.73
C TRP A 241 -5.89 10.87 -9.03
N PRO A 242 -5.90 12.13 -9.52
CA PRO A 242 -6.68 13.19 -8.85
C PRO A 242 -8.19 12.90 -8.73
N GLU A 243 -8.71 12.07 -9.63
CA GLU A 243 -10.12 11.68 -9.66
C GLU A 243 -10.40 10.43 -8.84
N PHE A 244 -9.39 9.69 -8.38
CA PHE A 244 -9.54 8.42 -7.68
C PHE A 244 -10.27 8.63 -6.33
N GLU A 245 -11.38 7.92 -6.14
CA GLU A 245 -12.24 8.02 -4.97
C GLU A 245 -12.25 6.73 -4.15
N ALA A 246 -12.87 6.78 -2.97
CA ALA A 246 -13.03 5.61 -2.10
C ALA A 246 -13.70 4.43 -2.82
N GLU A 247 -14.68 4.69 -3.68
CA GLU A 247 -15.38 3.63 -4.43
C GLU A 247 -14.44 2.90 -5.41
N ASP A 248 -13.44 3.57 -5.97
CA ASP A 248 -12.47 2.92 -6.86
C ASP A 248 -11.55 1.97 -6.07
N LEU A 249 -11.14 2.36 -4.86
CA LEU A 249 -10.42 1.47 -3.95
C LEU A 249 -11.29 0.25 -3.63
N TYR A 250 -12.58 0.44 -3.35
CA TYR A 250 -13.50 -0.65 -3.04
C TYR A 250 -13.69 -1.59 -4.23
N GLN A 251 -13.77 -1.04 -5.45
CA GLN A 251 -13.80 -1.83 -6.69
C GLN A 251 -12.54 -2.68 -6.85
N ALA A 252 -11.37 -2.10 -6.62
CA ALA A 252 -10.10 -2.83 -6.71
C ALA A 252 -10.03 -3.98 -5.68
N ILE A 253 -10.47 -3.73 -4.44
CA ILE A 253 -10.53 -4.75 -3.38
C ILE A 253 -11.53 -5.85 -3.73
N ARG A 254 -12.70 -5.52 -4.28
CA ARG A 254 -13.67 -6.55 -4.74
C ARG A 254 -13.09 -7.41 -5.86
N ALA A 255 -12.36 -6.80 -6.80
CA ALA A 255 -11.67 -7.53 -7.86
C ALA A 255 -10.55 -8.44 -7.33
N PHE A 256 -9.92 -8.07 -6.21
CA PHE A 256 -9.01 -8.97 -5.48
C PHE A 256 -9.77 -10.14 -4.83
N GLN A 257 -10.90 -9.86 -4.17
CA GLN A 257 -11.69 -10.87 -3.45
C GLN A 257 -12.34 -11.91 -4.38
N SER A 258 -12.60 -11.57 -5.64
CA SER A 258 -13.13 -12.50 -6.63
C SER A 258 -12.10 -13.49 -7.16
N ARG A 259 -10.80 -13.30 -6.89
CA ARG A 259 -9.73 -14.18 -7.38
C ARG A 259 -9.43 -15.32 -6.41
N GLN A 260 -9.10 -16.49 -6.97
CA GLN A 260 -8.57 -17.62 -6.21
C GLN A 260 -7.05 -17.55 -6.20
N ARG A 261 -6.44 -17.19 -5.06
CA ARG A 261 -4.98 -17.16 -4.92
C ARG A 261 -4.46 -18.58 -4.75
N ARG A 262 -3.68 -19.05 -5.73
CA ARG A 262 -3.17 -20.43 -5.74
C ARG A 262 -1.73 -20.55 -5.28
N PHE A 263 -0.92 -19.48 -5.27
CA PHE A 263 0.50 -19.49 -4.84
C PHE A 263 1.30 -20.70 -5.37
N GLY A 264 1.08 -21.10 -6.62
CA GLY A 264 1.72 -22.28 -7.22
C GLY A 264 1.17 -23.65 -6.76
N ARG A 265 0.19 -23.70 -5.86
CA ARG A 265 -0.49 -24.94 -5.41
C ARG A 265 -1.62 -25.30 -6.38
N VAL A 266 -1.59 -26.52 -6.91
CA VAL A 266 -2.71 -27.09 -7.69
C VAL A 266 -3.78 -27.57 -6.70
N THR A 267 -4.99 -27.02 -6.77
CA THR A 267 -6.16 -27.62 -6.12
C THR A 267 -6.57 -28.84 -6.94
N THR A 268 -6.08 -30.02 -6.59
CA THR A 268 -6.63 -31.28 -7.08
C THR A 268 -7.98 -31.51 -6.41
N LEU A 269 -9.04 -30.92 -6.98
CA LEU A 269 -10.40 -31.41 -6.78
C LEU A 269 -10.62 -32.55 -7.78
N HIS A 270 -10.02 -33.70 -7.50
CA HIS A 270 -10.58 -34.96 -7.98
C HIS A 270 -11.35 -35.53 -6.81
N ALA A 271 -12.68 -35.36 -6.86
CA ALA A 271 -13.57 -36.21 -6.10
C ALA A 271 -13.29 -37.64 -6.55
N GLU A 272 -12.71 -38.46 -5.68
CA GLU A 272 -12.73 -39.90 -5.86
C GLU A 272 -14.21 -40.33 -5.86
N PRO A 273 -14.68 -41.08 -6.87
CA PRO A 273 -16.00 -41.65 -6.82
C PRO A 273 -16.05 -42.64 -5.66
N GLU A 274 -17.05 -42.51 -4.77
CA GLU A 274 -17.26 -43.45 -3.68
C GLU A 274 -17.31 -44.91 -4.20
N PRO A 275 -16.75 -45.88 -3.45
CA PRO A 275 -16.85 -47.27 -3.81
C PRO A 275 -18.33 -47.70 -3.79
N ILE A 276 -18.81 -48.19 -4.92
CA ILE A 276 -20.11 -48.85 -5.03
C ILE A 276 -20.08 -50.08 -4.11
N SER A 277 -20.82 -49.99 -2.99
CA SER A 277 -21.09 -51.13 -2.12
C SER A 277 -21.88 -52.18 -2.89
N SER A 278 -21.24 -53.29 -3.25
CA SER A 278 -21.94 -54.50 -3.67
C SER A 278 -22.60 -55.15 -2.46
N ALA A 279 -23.86 -54.81 -2.22
CA ALA A 279 -24.76 -55.64 -1.43
C ALA A 279 -25.26 -56.78 -2.33
N GLY A 280 -24.87 -58.01 -1.99
CA GLY A 280 -25.48 -59.20 -2.54
C GLY A 280 -26.87 -59.42 -1.94
N GLU A 281 -27.84 -59.71 -2.80
CA GLU A 281 -28.69 -60.91 -2.84
C GLU A 281 -29.67 -60.79 -4.03
#